data_AF-B0X1X8-F1
#
_entry.id   AF-B0X1X8-F1
#
_cell.length_a   1.000
_cell.length_b   1.000
_cell.length_c   1.000
_cell.angle_alpha   90.00
_cell.angle_beta   90.00
_cell.angle_gamma   90.00
#
_symmetry.space_group_name_H-M   'P 1'
#
loop_
_entity.id
_entity.type
_entity.pdbx_description
1 polymer ?
#
loop_
_entity_poly.entity_id
_entity_poly.type
_entity_poly.pdbx_seq_one_letter_code
_entity_poly.pdbx_strand_id
1 'polypeptide(L)'
;MDQSLNNFQETSRAVDVFPLHKIFHLWDKLILGDHSYPLFIGIAILKQLKSTLLKSGFNECILLFSDLPDIVMETCVNDSETMYQFTPKSVTYRKFALHEEEPGEFDLKYSDDDHGEVQAELYPRLSVYDLIRLLRDRPASVAILDLRSNLEHKKVAIENSVNVPFSSVSLKESRLDVLNVPRLEAYLRRKIVVVVATAHESAMLMDQVLGWIVTFRMFVC
;
A
#
# COMPACT_ATOMS: atom_id res chain seq x y z
N MET A 1 -10.47 -31.13 7.37
CA MET A 1 -9.20 -31.51 8.02
C MET A 1 -7.98 -31.06 7.22
N ASP A 2 -8.10 -30.83 5.90
CA ASP A 2 -6.97 -30.37 5.06
C ASP A 2 -6.69 -28.86 5.06
N GLN A 3 -7.67 -27.98 5.30
CA GLN A 3 -7.42 -26.53 5.30
C GLN A 3 -6.56 -26.06 6.48
N SER A 4 -6.66 -26.71 7.63
CA SER A 4 -5.83 -26.43 8.81
C SER A 4 -4.36 -26.83 8.62
N LEU A 5 -4.07 -27.82 7.77
CA LEU A 5 -2.71 -28.28 7.48
C LEU A 5 -1.98 -27.36 6.48
N ASN A 6 -2.70 -26.79 5.51
CA ASN A 6 -2.13 -25.82 4.57
C ASN A 6 -1.79 -24.48 5.24
N ASN A 7 -2.64 -24.00 6.16
CA ASN A 7 -2.29 -22.84 7.00
C ASN A 7 -1.06 -23.11 7.87
N PHE A 8 -0.89 -24.35 8.36
CA PHE A 8 0.28 -24.74 9.15
C PHE A 8 1.58 -24.76 8.32
N GLN A 9 1.51 -25.19 7.05
CA GLN A 9 2.65 -25.19 6.15
C GLN A 9 3.11 -23.79 5.73
N GLU A 10 2.21 -22.82 5.56
CA GLU A 10 2.62 -21.42 5.34
C GLU A 10 3.19 -20.77 6.60
N THR A 11 2.66 -21.08 7.80
CA THR A 11 3.30 -20.65 9.07
C THR A 11 4.64 -21.32 9.32
N SER A 12 4.90 -22.51 8.75
CA SER A 12 6.13 -23.28 8.99
C SER A 12 7.40 -22.59 8.48
N ARG A 13 7.31 -21.65 7.53
CA ARG A 13 8.49 -20.90 7.06
C ARG A 13 8.92 -19.77 8.00
N ALA A 14 8.03 -19.30 8.88
CA ALA A 14 8.37 -18.32 9.91
C ALA A 14 9.06 -18.97 11.13
N VAL A 15 8.85 -20.27 11.34
CA VAL A 15 9.38 -21.03 12.49
C VAL A 15 10.89 -21.19 12.43
N ASP A 16 11.49 -21.21 11.23
CA ASP A 16 12.93 -21.36 11.06
C ASP A 16 13.72 -20.07 11.34
N VAL A 17 13.06 -18.91 11.45
CA VAL A 17 13.72 -17.59 11.51
C VAL A 17 13.57 -16.91 12.88
N PHE A 18 12.54 -17.25 13.66
CA PHE A 18 12.29 -16.65 14.97
C PHE A 18 12.48 -17.66 16.11
N PRO A 19 13.17 -17.30 17.20
CA PRO A 19 13.16 -18.09 18.43
C PRO A 19 11.72 -18.36 18.88
N LEU A 20 11.42 -19.60 19.27
CA LEU A 20 10.07 -20.07 19.59
C LEU A 20 9.32 -19.15 20.56
N HIS A 21 10.01 -18.58 21.55
CA HIS A 21 9.41 -17.66 22.53
C HIS A 21 8.90 -16.34 21.90
N LYS A 22 9.50 -15.86 20.81
CA LYS A 22 9.03 -14.67 20.07
C LYS A 22 7.81 -15.01 19.19
N ILE A 23 7.76 -16.23 18.65
CA ILE A 23 6.63 -16.73 17.84
C ILE A 23 5.36 -16.80 18.69
N PHE A 24 5.45 -17.28 19.92
CA PHE A 24 4.28 -17.34 20.82
C PHE A 24 3.67 -15.96 21.09
N HIS A 25 4.48 -14.90 21.20
CA HIS A 25 3.98 -13.54 21.37
C HIS A 25 3.29 -12.97 20.11
N LEU A 26 3.57 -13.52 18.93
CA LEU A 26 2.93 -13.12 17.67
C LEU A 26 1.73 -13.98 17.29
N TRP A 27 1.71 -15.24 17.73
CA TRP A 27 0.76 -16.25 17.26
C TRP A 27 -0.69 -15.85 17.49
N ASP A 28 -1.03 -15.29 18.64
CA ASP A 28 -2.39 -14.81 18.92
C ASP A 28 -2.85 -13.77 17.89
N LYS A 29 -1.95 -12.88 17.48
CA LYS A 29 -2.24 -11.85 16.48
C LYS A 29 -2.26 -12.38 15.05
N LEU A 30 -1.35 -13.31 14.73
CA LEU A 30 -1.28 -13.96 13.42
C LEU A 30 -2.52 -14.82 13.14
N ILE A 31 -3.09 -15.47 14.16
CA ILE A 31 -4.30 -16.30 14.04
C ILE A 31 -5.56 -15.43 13.87
N LEU A 32 -5.59 -14.25 14.51
CA LEU A 32 -6.75 -13.34 14.45
C LEU A 32 -6.74 -12.44 13.21
N GLY A 33 -5.57 -12.18 12.63
CA GLY A 33 -5.42 -11.39 11.42
C GLY A 33 -5.74 -12.18 10.16
N ASP A 34 -6.15 -11.48 9.10
CA ASP A 34 -6.20 -12.06 7.77
C ASP A 34 -4.79 -12.35 7.23
N HIS A 35 -4.74 -12.98 6.06
CA HIS A 35 -3.52 -13.39 5.38
C HIS A 35 -2.50 -12.25 5.17
N SER A 36 -2.91 -10.97 5.19
CA SER A 36 -2.04 -9.80 5.02
C SER A 36 -1.31 -9.38 6.29
N TYR A 37 -1.80 -9.76 7.48
CA TYR A 37 -1.19 -9.36 8.77
C TYR A 37 0.31 -9.69 8.88
N PRO A 38 0.79 -10.89 8.44
CA PRO A 38 2.22 -11.20 8.43
C PRO A 38 3.09 -10.19 7.64
N LEU A 39 2.55 -9.53 6.62
CA LEU A 39 3.27 -8.50 5.86
C LEU A 39 3.60 -7.30 6.76
N PHE A 40 2.66 -6.88 7.60
CA PHE A 40 2.85 -5.75 8.52
C PHE A 40 3.82 -6.08 9.65
N ILE A 41 3.85 -7.34 10.11
CA ILE A 41 4.89 -7.84 11.02
C ILE A 41 6.26 -7.74 10.36
N GLY A 42 6.38 -8.20 9.11
CA GLY A 42 7.61 -8.06 8.31
C GLY A 42 8.05 -6.60 8.19
N ILE A 43 7.13 -5.67 7.88
CA ILE A 43 7.43 -4.23 7.80
C ILE A 43 7.88 -3.70 9.17
N ALA A 44 7.23 -4.09 10.27
CA ALA A 44 7.59 -3.64 11.61
C ALA A 44 9.01 -4.10 12.01
N ILE A 45 9.40 -5.32 11.64
CA ILE A 45 10.77 -5.82 11.79
C ILE A 45 11.74 -4.99 10.96
N LEU A 46 11.45 -4.79 9.66
CA LEU A 46 12.29 -3.99 8.76
C LEU A 46 12.46 -2.55 9.26
N LYS A 47 11.43 -1.95 9.88
CA LYS A 47 11.51 -0.63 10.50
C LYS A 47 12.51 -0.60 11.66
N GLN A 48 12.48 -1.61 12.55
CA GLN A 48 13.44 -1.70 13.65
C GLN A 48 14.87 -1.91 13.15
N LEU A 49 15.05 -2.64 12.04
CA LEU A 49 16.36 -2.92 11.47
C LEU A 49 16.87 -1.84 10.49
N LYS A 50 16.03 -0.87 10.13
CA LYS A 50 16.31 0.13 9.08
C LYS A 50 17.67 0.78 9.20
N SER A 51 18.06 1.24 10.39
CA SER A 51 19.33 1.94 10.59
C SER A 51 20.56 1.07 10.34
N THR A 52 20.43 -0.23 10.61
CA THR A 52 21.50 -1.22 10.40
C THR A 52 21.54 -1.60 8.93
N LEU A 53 20.38 -1.93 8.35
CA LEU A 53 20.25 -2.28 6.92
C LEU A 53 20.80 -1.19 5.99
N LEU A 54 20.57 0.10 6.31
CA LEU A 54 21.07 1.21 5.50
C LEU A 54 22.59 1.44 5.61
N LYS A 55 23.26 0.83 6.60
CA LYS A 55 24.71 0.92 6.81
C LYS A 55 25.45 -0.34 6.37
N SER A 56 24.76 -1.45 6.27
CA SER A 56 25.32 -2.77 5.96
C SER A 56 25.40 -3.03 4.45
N GLY A 57 26.41 -3.81 4.05
CA GLY A 57 26.50 -4.37 2.70
C GLY A 57 25.51 -5.52 2.48
N PHE A 58 25.31 -5.92 1.21
CA PHE A 58 24.36 -6.99 0.85
C PHE A 58 24.59 -8.31 1.61
N ASN A 59 25.83 -8.78 1.69
CA ASN A 59 26.17 -10.03 2.38
C ASN A 59 25.94 -9.94 3.90
N GLU A 60 26.19 -8.78 4.50
CA GLU A 60 25.94 -8.53 5.93
C GLU A 60 24.44 -8.52 6.22
N CYS A 61 23.61 -7.96 5.33
CA CYS A 61 22.16 -8.02 5.45
C CYS A 61 21.62 -9.45 5.37
N ILE A 62 22.18 -10.32 4.52
CA ILE A 62 21.79 -11.75 4.45
C ILE A 62 22.06 -12.44 5.79
N LEU A 63 23.23 -12.19 6.38
CA LEU A 63 23.58 -12.74 7.70
C LEU A 63 22.67 -12.16 8.79
N LEU A 64 22.39 -10.85 8.75
CA LEU A 64 21.50 -10.16 9.69
C LEU A 64 20.08 -10.75 9.70
N PHE A 65 19.52 -11.10 8.53
CA PHE A 65 18.20 -11.73 8.47
C PHE A 65 18.21 -13.20 8.91
N SER A 66 19.33 -13.91 8.69
CA SER A 66 19.50 -15.30 9.13
C SER A 66 19.61 -15.40 10.65
N ASP A 67 20.40 -14.51 11.27
CA ASP A 67 20.63 -14.50 12.71
C ASP A 67 19.53 -13.78 13.49
N LEU A 68 18.72 -12.98 12.78
CA LEU A 68 17.66 -12.10 13.26
C LEU A 68 18.01 -11.42 14.60
N PRO A 69 18.56 -10.19 14.57
CA PRO A 69 18.99 -9.49 15.78
C PRO A 69 17.82 -9.22 16.74
N ASP A 70 18.12 -8.70 17.92
CA ASP A 70 17.10 -8.49 18.96
C ASP A 70 15.99 -7.52 18.54
N ILE A 71 14.90 -8.08 18.02
CA ILE A 71 13.63 -7.41 17.78
C ILE A 71 12.87 -7.25 19.10
N VAL A 72 12.42 -6.02 19.36
CA VAL A 72 11.51 -5.72 20.47
C VAL A 72 10.09 -6.11 20.02
N MET A 73 9.60 -7.23 20.57
CA MET A 73 8.33 -7.84 20.14
C MET A 73 7.12 -6.97 20.42
N GLU A 74 7.07 -6.29 21.57
CA GLU A 74 5.99 -5.37 21.92
C GLU A 74 5.83 -4.25 20.87
N THR A 75 6.94 -3.58 20.53
CA THR A 75 6.96 -2.57 19.47
C THR A 75 6.57 -3.16 18.12
N CYS A 76 7.03 -4.38 17.80
CA CYS A 76 6.69 -5.06 16.54
C CYS A 76 5.17 -5.29 16.42
N VAL A 77 4.53 -5.80 17.47
CA VAL A 77 3.08 -6.04 17.51
C VAL A 77 2.30 -4.72 17.43
N ASN A 78 2.68 -3.72 18.21
CA ASN A 78 1.96 -2.44 18.23
C ASN A 78 2.08 -1.69 16.89
N ASP A 79 3.27 -1.67 16.29
CA ASP A 79 3.49 -1.04 14.99
C ASP A 79 2.75 -1.77 13.87
N SER A 80 2.82 -3.10 13.84
CA SER A 80 2.16 -3.92 12.81
C SER A 80 0.64 -3.80 12.89
N GLU A 81 0.06 -3.87 14.08
CA GLU A 81 -1.37 -3.64 14.31
C GLU A 81 -1.78 -2.25 13.80
N THR A 82 -1.04 -1.21 14.19
CA THR A 82 -1.32 0.15 13.73
C THR A 82 -1.28 0.23 12.21
N MET A 83 -0.23 -0.27 11.57
CA MET A 83 -0.13 -0.24 10.10
C MET A 83 -1.24 -1.06 9.42
N TYR A 84 -1.59 -2.22 9.98
CA TYR A 84 -2.67 -3.09 9.48
C TYR A 84 -4.04 -2.40 9.52
N GLN A 85 -4.36 -1.70 10.61
CA GLN A 85 -5.63 -0.98 10.76
C GLN A 85 -5.70 0.28 9.89
N PHE A 86 -4.57 0.98 9.68
CA PHE A 86 -4.51 2.20 8.88
C PHE A 86 -4.38 1.94 7.37
N THR A 87 -4.00 0.75 6.94
CA THR A 87 -3.81 0.42 5.51
C THR A 87 -5.12 -0.11 4.91
N PRO A 88 -5.63 0.49 3.81
CA PRO A 88 -6.78 -0.06 3.09
C PRO A 88 -6.56 -1.50 2.63
N LYS A 89 -7.59 -2.34 2.64
CA LYS A 89 -7.47 -3.78 2.40
C LYS A 89 -7.10 -4.11 0.95
N SER A 90 -7.57 -3.31 0.00
CA SER A 90 -7.28 -3.48 -1.43
C SER A 90 -5.79 -3.32 -1.74
N VAL A 91 -5.05 -2.56 -0.92
CA VAL A 91 -3.60 -2.35 -1.07
C VAL A 91 -2.81 -3.63 -0.80
N THR A 92 -3.33 -4.44 0.11
CA THR A 92 -2.73 -5.72 0.49
C THR A 92 -3.34 -6.90 -0.25
N TYR A 93 -4.13 -6.65 -1.31
CA TYR A 93 -4.70 -7.71 -2.11
C TYR A 93 -3.60 -8.59 -2.70
N ARG A 94 -3.81 -9.91 -2.65
CA ARG A 94 -2.87 -10.89 -3.18
C ARG A 94 -3.65 -11.92 -3.95
N LYS A 95 -3.48 -11.94 -5.27
CA LYS A 95 -4.16 -12.85 -6.18
C LYS A 95 -4.19 -14.32 -5.73
N PHE A 96 -3.07 -14.82 -5.19
CA PHE A 96 -2.92 -16.21 -4.77
C PHE A 96 -3.22 -16.46 -3.29
N ALA A 97 -3.73 -15.47 -2.56
CA ALA A 97 -4.26 -15.70 -1.23
C ALA A 97 -5.60 -16.45 -1.31
N LEU A 98 -5.94 -17.17 -0.25
CA LEU A 98 -7.26 -17.75 -0.08
C LEU A 98 -8.27 -16.62 0.14
N HIS A 99 -9.22 -16.44 -0.77
CA HIS A 99 -10.33 -15.51 -0.58
C HIS A 99 -11.59 -16.34 -0.36
N GLU A 100 -12.32 -16.04 0.72
CA GLU A 100 -13.58 -16.73 1.04
C GLU A 100 -14.74 -16.24 0.16
N GLU A 101 -14.63 -15.01 -0.33
CA GLU A 101 -15.63 -14.34 -1.15
C GLU A 101 -15.03 -13.84 -2.46
N GLU A 102 -15.82 -13.90 -3.53
CA GLU A 102 -15.48 -13.29 -4.81
C GLU A 102 -15.49 -11.76 -4.69
N PRO A 103 -14.59 -11.05 -5.40
CA PRO A 103 -14.55 -9.59 -5.38
C PRO A 103 -15.89 -8.97 -5.82
N GLY A 104 -16.37 -7.98 -5.06
CA GLY A 104 -17.58 -7.24 -5.39
C GLY A 104 -17.42 -6.33 -6.61
N GLU A 105 -18.48 -5.59 -6.94
CA GLU A 105 -18.47 -4.64 -8.07
C GLU A 105 -17.43 -3.53 -7.89
N PHE A 106 -17.28 -3.04 -6.66
CA PHE A 106 -16.39 -1.92 -6.30
C PHE A 106 -15.02 -2.35 -5.79
N ASP A 107 -14.73 -3.64 -5.81
CA ASP A 107 -13.43 -4.20 -5.45
C ASP A 107 -12.49 -4.25 -6.67
N LEU A 108 -11.20 -4.38 -6.38
CA LEU A 108 -10.20 -4.56 -7.43
C LEU A 108 -10.35 -5.95 -8.05
N LYS A 109 -10.60 -5.98 -9.36
CA LYS A 109 -10.67 -7.22 -10.15
C LYS A 109 -9.37 -7.39 -10.90
N TYR A 110 -8.46 -8.15 -10.31
CA TYR A 110 -7.19 -8.48 -10.95
C TYR A 110 -7.40 -9.62 -11.95
N SER A 111 -7.12 -9.34 -13.22
CA SER A 111 -7.05 -10.31 -14.30
C SER A 111 -5.71 -11.05 -14.31
N ASP A 112 -5.54 -12.00 -15.25
CA ASP A 112 -4.25 -12.63 -15.52
C ASP A 112 -3.24 -11.64 -16.13
N ASP A 113 -3.72 -10.72 -16.96
CA ASP A 113 -2.91 -9.72 -17.64
C ASP A 113 -2.34 -8.67 -16.66
N ASP A 114 -3.06 -8.37 -15.57
CA ASP A 114 -2.64 -7.41 -14.55
C ASP A 114 -1.36 -7.81 -13.81
N HIS A 115 -0.98 -9.09 -13.78
CA HIS A 115 0.15 -9.52 -12.93
C HIS A 115 1.48 -8.88 -13.32
N GLY A 116 1.74 -8.74 -14.63
CA GLY A 116 2.95 -8.10 -15.13
C GLY A 116 2.95 -6.59 -14.89
N GLU A 117 1.80 -5.94 -15.03
CA GLU A 117 1.65 -4.50 -14.81
C GLU A 117 1.85 -4.14 -13.34
N VAL A 118 1.24 -4.90 -12.43
CA VAL A 118 1.35 -4.68 -10.98
C VAL A 118 2.79 -4.81 -10.49
N GLN A 119 3.59 -5.70 -11.09
CA GLN A 119 5.02 -5.80 -10.75
C GLN A 119 5.83 -4.56 -11.17
N ALA A 120 5.40 -3.85 -12.21
CA ALA A 120 6.05 -2.63 -12.69
C ALA A 120 5.55 -1.36 -11.96
N GLU A 121 4.48 -1.47 -11.16
CA GLU A 121 3.92 -0.35 -10.41
C GLU A 121 4.78 -0.01 -9.18
N LEU A 122 5.00 1.29 -8.96
CA LEU A 122 5.72 1.80 -7.79
C LEU A 122 4.82 1.99 -6.56
N TYR A 123 3.50 2.02 -6.74
CA TYR A 123 2.52 2.30 -5.70
C TYR A 123 1.29 1.40 -5.86
N PRO A 124 0.62 1.05 -4.75
CA PRO A 124 -0.49 0.10 -4.77
C PRO A 124 -1.77 0.70 -5.36
N ARG A 125 -2.63 -0.18 -5.89
CA ARG A 125 -3.99 0.12 -6.33
C ARG A 125 -4.96 0.16 -5.13
N LEU A 126 -5.95 1.05 -5.19
CA LEU A 126 -6.99 1.29 -4.20
C LEU A 126 -8.35 1.00 -4.82
N SER A 127 -9.18 0.20 -4.15
CA SER A 127 -10.55 -0.07 -4.60
C SER A 127 -11.47 1.13 -4.38
N VAL A 128 -12.58 1.18 -5.11
CA VAL A 128 -13.60 2.21 -4.91
C VAL A 128 -14.23 2.09 -3.52
N TYR A 129 -14.46 0.86 -3.05
CA TYR A 129 -14.98 0.61 -1.70
C TYR A 129 -14.07 1.19 -0.62
N ASP A 130 -12.77 0.96 -0.72
CA ASP A 130 -11.80 1.47 0.25
C ASP A 130 -11.68 2.99 0.18
N LEU A 131 -11.75 3.61 -1.01
CA LEU A 131 -11.83 5.06 -1.11
C LEU A 131 -13.04 5.62 -0.35
N ILE A 132 -14.23 5.06 -0.59
CA ILE A 132 -15.46 5.53 0.07
C ILE A 132 -15.30 5.43 1.59
N ARG A 133 -14.73 4.32 2.07
CA ARG A 133 -14.42 4.13 3.49
C ARG A 133 -13.42 5.17 4.01
N LEU A 134 -12.35 5.45 3.26
CA LEU A 134 -11.37 6.49 3.61
C LEU A 134 -12.01 7.87 3.74
N LEU A 135 -12.86 8.23 2.77
CA LEU A 135 -13.53 9.53 2.75
C LEU A 135 -14.60 9.66 3.83
N ARG A 136 -15.25 8.56 4.21
CA ARG A 136 -16.22 8.54 5.31
C ARG A 136 -15.54 8.61 6.67
N ASP A 137 -14.54 7.76 6.89
CA ASP A 137 -13.97 7.54 8.23
C ASP A 137 -12.85 8.55 8.55
N ARG A 138 -12.12 9.04 7.54
CA ARG A 138 -10.94 9.91 7.72
C ARG A 138 -10.72 10.91 6.58
N PRO A 139 -11.70 11.74 6.20
CA PRO A 139 -11.62 12.63 5.03
C PRO A 139 -10.44 13.62 5.07
N ALA A 140 -10.10 14.14 6.25
CA ALA A 140 -8.99 15.10 6.39
C ALA A 140 -7.60 14.49 6.09
N SER A 141 -7.49 13.16 6.14
CA SER A 141 -6.25 12.42 5.89
C SER A 141 -6.04 12.05 4.42
N VAL A 142 -6.99 12.39 3.54
CA VAL A 142 -6.97 12.03 2.12
C VAL A 142 -6.84 13.29 1.27
N ALA A 143 -6.03 13.21 0.22
CA ALA A 143 -5.95 14.20 -0.83
C ALA A 143 -6.27 13.51 -2.17
N ILE A 144 -7.17 14.08 -2.97
CA ILE A 144 -7.56 13.48 -4.26
C ILE A 144 -7.07 14.35 -5.40
N LEU A 145 -6.30 13.74 -6.31
CA LEU A 145 -5.88 14.32 -7.57
C LEU A 145 -6.65 13.66 -8.69
N ASP A 146 -7.51 14.43 -9.35
CA ASP A 146 -8.32 13.95 -10.47
C ASP A 146 -7.67 14.37 -11.80
N LEU A 147 -7.14 13.40 -12.53
CA LEU A 147 -6.43 13.59 -13.79
C LEU A 147 -7.34 13.67 -15.01
N ARG A 148 -8.65 13.52 -14.83
CA ARG A 148 -9.63 13.61 -15.92
C ARG A 148 -9.70 15.01 -16.49
N SER A 149 -10.32 15.14 -17.66
CA SER A 149 -10.48 16.45 -18.29
C SER A 149 -11.30 17.41 -17.41
N ASN A 150 -11.06 18.72 -17.57
CA ASN A 150 -11.86 19.75 -16.91
C ASN A 150 -13.38 19.57 -17.15
N LEU A 151 -13.77 19.04 -18.31
CA LEU A 151 -15.17 18.81 -18.65
C LEU A 151 -15.78 17.68 -17.82
N GLU A 152 -15.06 16.56 -17.67
CA GLU A 152 -15.53 15.42 -16.89
C GLU A 152 -15.58 15.73 -15.40
N HIS A 153 -14.56 16.41 -14.88
CA HIS A 153 -14.51 16.85 -13.48
C HIS A 153 -15.68 17.80 -13.15
N LYS A 154 -15.99 18.75 -14.04
CA LYS A 154 -17.14 19.66 -13.87
C LYS A 154 -18.49 18.95 -13.91
N LYS A 155 -18.62 17.83 -14.64
CA LYS A 155 -19.86 17.05 -14.67
C LYS A 155 -20.10 16.35 -13.34
N VAL A 156 -19.07 15.69 -12.82
CA VAL A 156 -19.09 15.00 -11.54
C VAL A 156 -17.67 14.87 -11.02
N ALA A 157 -17.47 15.24 -9.76
CA ALA A 157 -16.19 15.15 -9.08
C ALA A 157 -16.39 14.61 -7.67
N ILE A 158 -15.34 13.97 -7.17
CA ILE A 158 -15.27 13.62 -5.75
C ILE A 158 -15.09 14.91 -4.96
N GLU A 159 -15.79 15.02 -3.83
CA GLU A 159 -15.71 16.19 -2.96
C GLU A 159 -14.26 16.44 -2.53
N ASN A 160 -13.85 17.71 -2.53
CA ASN A 160 -12.50 18.15 -2.17
C ASN A 160 -11.38 17.62 -3.09
N SER A 161 -11.70 17.02 -4.25
CA SER A 161 -10.71 16.67 -5.27
C SER A 161 -10.15 17.89 -5.98
N VAL A 162 -8.87 17.83 -6.32
CA VAL A 162 -8.17 18.82 -7.14
C VAL A 162 -8.05 18.28 -8.55
N ASN A 163 -8.60 18.99 -9.53
CA ASN A 163 -8.46 18.61 -10.93
C ASN A 163 -7.10 19.03 -11.49
N VAL A 164 -6.36 18.06 -12.03
CA VAL A 164 -5.07 18.24 -12.69
C VAL A 164 -5.10 17.46 -14.00
N PRO A 165 -5.78 17.95 -15.04
CA PRO A 165 -5.96 17.20 -16.29
C PRO A 165 -4.63 16.70 -16.84
N PHE A 166 -4.52 15.40 -17.12
CA PHE A 166 -3.25 14.81 -17.54
C PHE A 166 -2.66 15.48 -18.79
N SER A 167 -3.51 15.94 -19.70
CA SER A 167 -3.10 16.69 -20.91
C SER A 167 -2.33 17.98 -20.64
N SER A 168 -2.40 18.51 -19.42
CA SER A 168 -1.70 19.73 -19.00
C SER A 168 -0.36 19.46 -18.30
N VAL A 169 -0.03 18.19 -18.05
CA VAL A 169 1.16 17.78 -17.29
C VAL A 169 2.37 17.61 -18.22
N SER A 170 3.47 18.29 -17.90
CA SER A 170 4.77 18.07 -18.56
C SER A 170 5.60 17.07 -17.76
N LEU A 171 5.80 15.87 -18.31
CA LEU A 171 6.54 14.78 -17.66
C LEU A 171 8.05 14.96 -17.67
N LYS A 172 8.57 16.03 -18.30
CA LYS A 172 10.02 16.29 -18.37
C LYS A 172 10.59 16.79 -17.05
N GLU A 173 9.74 17.26 -16.13
CA GLU A 173 10.15 17.88 -14.88
C GLU A 173 9.44 17.21 -13.70
N SER A 174 10.22 16.55 -12.84
CA SER A 174 9.75 15.93 -11.60
C SER A 174 9.50 16.96 -10.49
N ARG A 175 8.61 17.92 -10.73
CA ARG A 175 8.28 19.00 -9.78
C ARG A 175 6.78 19.28 -9.74
N LEU A 176 6.24 19.40 -8.53
CA LEU A 176 4.83 19.73 -8.30
C LEU A 176 4.44 21.12 -8.84
N ASP A 177 5.39 22.06 -8.87
CA ASP A 177 5.15 23.44 -9.33
C ASP A 177 4.66 23.48 -10.80
N VAL A 178 5.06 22.50 -11.61
CA VAL A 178 4.72 22.40 -13.04
C VAL A 178 3.22 22.14 -13.24
N LEU A 179 2.55 21.60 -12.23
CA LEU A 179 1.12 21.33 -12.26
C LEU A 179 0.28 22.62 -12.16
N ASN A 180 0.90 23.76 -11.86
CA ASN A 180 0.26 25.08 -11.76
C ASN A 180 -0.95 25.11 -10.80
N VAL A 181 -0.96 24.25 -9.78
CA VAL A 181 -1.99 24.23 -8.74
C VAL A 181 -1.48 24.99 -7.50
N PRO A 182 -2.12 26.11 -7.12
CA PRO A 182 -1.71 26.85 -5.94
C PRO A 182 -1.82 26.01 -4.67
N ARG A 183 -0.79 26.07 -3.80
CA ARG A 183 -0.76 25.38 -2.50
C ARG A 183 -0.91 23.86 -2.57
N LEU A 184 -0.62 23.25 -3.72
CA LEU A 184 -0.73 21.80 -3.92
C LEU A 184 0.11 21.03 -2.91
N GLU A 185 1.38 21.39 -2.73
CA GLU A 185 2.26 20.72 -1.76
C GLU A 185 1.66 20.71 -0.34
N ALA A 186 1.13 21.85 0.10
CA ALA A 186 0.49 21.95 1.42
C ALA A 186 -0.78 21.10 1.52
N TYR A 187 -1.55 20.98 0.43
CA TYR A 187 -2.73 20.13 0.35
C TYR A 187 -2.39 18.64 0.45
N LEU A 188 -1.29 18.21 -0.19
CA LEU A 188 -0.84 16.82 -0.23
C LEU A 188 -0.08 16.38 1.03
N ARG A 189 0.54 17.32 1.74
CA ARG A 189 1.46 17.04 2.85
C ARG A 189 0.80 16.22 3.96
N ARG A 190 1.44 15.10 4.34
CA ARG A 190 1.00 14.17 5.40
C ARG A 190 -0.39 13.57 5.17
N LYS A 191 -0.84 13.50 3.92
CA LYS A 191 -2.08 12.83 3.54
C LYS A 191 -1.79 11.61 2.67
N ILE A 192 -2.75 10.70 2.65
CA ILE A 192 -2.87 9.66 1.63
C ILE A 192 -3.27 10.37 0.34
N VAL A 193 -2.37 10.43 -0.63
CA VAL A 193 -2.68 10.98 -1.94
C VAL A 193 -3.30 9.91 -2.81
N VAL A 194 -4.47 10.20 -3.36
CA VAL A 194 -5.20 9.31 -4.24
C VAL A 194 -5.35 9.93 -5.62
N VAL A 195 -4.78 9.26 -6.61
CA VAL A 195 -4.85 9.67 -8.01
C VAL A 195 -6.03 8.96 -8.66
N VAL A 196 -6.91 9.73 -9.31
CA VAL A 196 -8.04 9.26 -10.10
C VAL A 196 -7.74 9.56 -11.56
N ALA A 197 -7.73 8.53 -12.41
CA ALA A 197 -7.42 8.67 -13.82
C ALA A 197 -8.32 7.77 -14.66
N THR A 198 -8.60 8.18 -15.90
CA THR A 198 -9.33 7.34 -16.87
C THR A 198 -8.46 6.23 -17.44
N ALA A 199 -7.14 6.43 -17.51
CA ALA A 199 -6.19 5.49 -18.09
C ALA A 199 -5.06 5.18 -17.11
N HIS A 200 -4.63 3.91 -17.10
CA HIS A 200 -3.55 3.40 -16.25
C HIS A 200 -2.22 4.06 -16.49
N GLU A 201 -1.84 4.20 -17.75
CA GLU A 201 -0.61 4.84 -18.16
C GLU A 201 -0.51 6.29 -17.65
N SER A 202 -1.62 7.06 -17.67
CA SER A 202 -1.64 8.43 -17.16
C SER A 202 -1.35 8.49 -15.66
N ALA A 203 -1.88 7.53 -14.89
CA ALA A 203 -1.54 7.43 -13.48
C ALA A 203 -0.05 7.07 -13.33
N MET A 204 0.47 6.03 -14.02
CA MET A 204 1.90 5.64 -14.05
C MET A 204 2.83 6.81 -14.30
N LEU A 205 2.54 7.63 -15.30
CA LEU A 205 3.38 8.76 -15.66
C LEU A 205 3.32 9.89 -14.63
N MET A 206 2.17 10.08 -13.96
CA MET A 206 2.03 11.07 -12.90
C MET A 206 2.97 10.81 -11.70
N ASP A 207 3.39 9.56 -11.48
CA ASP A 207 4.36 9.22 -10.42
C ASP A 207 5.69 9.95 -10.59
N GLN A 208 6.13 10.14 -11.83
CA GLN A 208 7.39 10.83 -12.13
C GLN A 208 7.37 12.28 -11.64
N VAL A 209 6.18 12.87 -11.53
CA VAL A 209 5.97 14.24 -11.05
C VAL A 209 5.79 14.28 -9.54
N LEU A 210 5.12 13.28 -8.96
CA LEU A 210 4.85 13.21 -7.51
C LEU A 210 6.10 12.82 -6.70
N GLY A 211 7.02 12.05 -7.29
CA GLY A 211 8.38 11.76 -6.81
C GLY A 211 8.49 11.02 -5.47
N TRP A 212 8.00 11.62 -4.37
CA TRP A 212 8.22 11.21 -2.97
C TRP A 212 7.01 11.37 -2.05
N ILE A 213 5.86 11.85 -2.56
CA ILE A 213 4.65 11.93 -1.74
C ILE A 213 3.98 10.56 -1.73
N VAL A 214 3.86 9.96 -0.55
CA VAL A 214 3.22 8.65 -0.32
C VAL A 214 1.82 8.66 -0.93
N THR A 215 1.69 7.99 -2.08
CA THR A 215 0.49 7.98 -2.90
C THR A 215 -0.11 6.56 -2.86
N PHE A 216 -1.39 6.46 -2.55
CA PHE A 216 -2.21 5.26 -2.74
C PHE A 216 -3.07 5.50 -3.99
N ARG A 217 -2.78 4.82 -5.11
CA ARG A 217 -3.42 5.10 -6.41
C ARG A 217 -4.82 4.52 -6.48
N MET A 218 -5.76 5.11 -7.23
CA MET A 218 -7.05 4.50 -7.54
C MET A 218 -7.16 4.20 -9.03
N PHE A 219 -7.70 3.02 -9.33
CA PHE A 219 -8.23 2.65 -10.63
C PHE A 219 -9.75 2.66 -10.53
N VAL A 220 -10.40 3.60 -11.20
CA VAL A 220 -11.82 3.48 -11.52
C VAL A 220 -11.85 3.08 -13.00
N CYS A 221 -11.94 1.79 -13.26
CA CYS A 221 -12.38 1.29 -14.56
C CYS A 221 -13.90 1.43 -14.65
#